data_AF-A0A4R4L7W9-F1
#
_entry.id   AF-A0A4R4L7W9-F1
#
_cell.length_a   1.000
_cell.length_b   1.000
_cell.length_c   1.000
_cell.angle_alpha   90.00
_cell.angle_beta   90.00
_cell.angle_gamma   90.00
#
_symmetry.space_group_name_H-M   'P 1'
#
loop_
_entity.id
_entity.type
_entity.pdbx_description
1 polymer ?
#
loop_
_entity_poly.entity_id
_entity_poly.type
_entity_poly.pdbx_seq_one_letter_code
_entity_poly.pdbx_strand_id
1 'polypeptide(L)' 'MTVPTGLPGIDLRHHGDTEVGDGLADFAVNVRTGMPPAWLAERIRASVADLAAYP' A
#
# COMPACT_ATOMS: atom_id res chain seq x y z
N MET A 1 6.40 3.82 -22.88
CA MET A 1 7.16 4.38 -21.74
C MET A 1 7.29 3.28 -20.69
N THR A 2 8.38 2.51 -20.75
CA THR A 2 8.65 1.35 -19.88
C THR A 2 9.29 1.80 -18.58
N VAL A 3 8.64 1.52 -17.45
CA VAL A 3 9.16 1.81 -16.10
C VAL A 3 10.12 0.69 -15.70
N PRO A 4 11.30 0.96 -15.09
CA PRO A 4 12.26 -0.08 -14.74
C PRO A 4 11.68 -1.02 -13.67
N THR A 5 11.85 -2.33 -13.86
CA THR A 5 11.38 -3.38 -12.96
C THR A 5 12.51 -3.78 -12.02
N GLY A 6 12.48 -3.35 -10.76
CA GLY A 6 13.27 -3.92 -9.66
C GLY A 6 14.81 -3.92 -9.79
N LEU A 7 15.50 -4.17 -8.68
CA LEU A 7 16.90 -4.58 -8.73
C LEU A 7 16.98 -5.97 -9.39
N PRO A 8 18.03 -6.30 -10.16
CA PRO A 8 18.14 -7.59 -10.84
C PRO A 8 17.98 -8.74 -9.83
N GLY A 9 16.88 -9.51 -9.97
CA GLY A 9 16.53 -10.64 -9.12
C GLY A 9 15.35 -10.46 -8.17
N ILE A 10 14.84 -9.23 -7.96
CA ILE A 10 13.66 -8.98 -7.11
C ILE A 10 12.53 -8.39 -7.96
N ASP A 11 11.47 -9.17 -8.19
CA ASP A 11 10.23 -8.65 -8.76
C ASP A 11 9.40 -7.95 -7.68
N LEU A 12 9.41 -6.62 -7.70
CA LEU A 12 8.62 -5.79 -6.78
C LEU A 12 7.11 -5.82 -7.09
N ARG A 13 6.69 -6.51 -8.15
CA ARG A 13 5.27 -6.72 -8.49
C ARG A 13 4.76 -8.11 -8.07
N HIS A 14 5.60 -8.91 -7.39
CA HIS A 14 5.14 -10.18 -6.84
C HIS A 14 4.15 -9.92 -5.69
N HIS A 15 2.93 -10.42 -5.82
CA HIS A 15 1.88 -10.30 -4.82
C HIS A 15 1.64 -11.66 -4.15
N GLY A 16 1.58 -11.70 -2.82
CA GLY A 16 1.50 -12.96 -2.05
C GLY A 16 0.18 -13.73 -2.22
N ASP A 17 -0.87 -13.10 -2.75
CA ASP A 17 -2.13 -13.76 -3.16
C ASP A 17 -1.92 -14.74 -4.32
N THR A 18 -0.83 -14.61 -5.09
CA THR A 18 -0.48 -15.54 -6.17
C THR A 18 0.03 -16.91 -5.67
N GLU A 19 0.35 -17.03 -4.38
CA GLU A 19 0.94 -18.24 -3.77
C GLU A 19 -0.07 -19.06 -2.95
N VAL A 20 -1.37 -18.73 -3.00
CA VAL A 20 -2.41 -19.46 -2.25
C VAL A 20 -2.59 -20.87 -2.84
N GLY A 21 -2.61 -21.89 -1.96
CA GLY A 21 -2.79 -23.29 -2.31
C GLY A 21 -3.49 -24.08 -1.21
N ASP A 22 -3.76 -25.36 -1.45
CA ASP A 22 -4.52 -26.20 -0.51
C ASP A 22 -3.88 -26.24 0.89
N GLY A 23 -4.69 -25.97 1.92
CA GLY A 23 -4.25 -25.98 3.32
C GLY A 23 -3.53 -24.71 3.79
N LEU A 24 -3.40 -23.68 2.94
CA LEU A 24 -2.81 -22.39 3.29
C LEU A 24 -3.88 -21.33 3.55
N ALA A 25 -3.59 -20.41 4.48
CA ALA A 25 -4.42 -19.24 4.75
C ALA A 25 -3.90 -18.04 3.95
N ASP A 26 -4.80 -17.34 3.27
CA ASP A 26 -4.49 -16.12 2.54
C ASP A 26 -4.42 -14.91 3.49
N PHE A 27 -3.25 -14.27 3.54
CA PHE A 27 -2.99 -13.05 4.31
C PHE A 27 -2.64 -11.86 3.41
N ALA A 28 -2.86 -11.96 2.11
CA ALA A 28 -2.65 -10.84 1.21
C ALA A 28 -3.58 -9.68 1.57
N VAL A 29 -3.01 -8.49 1.68
CA VAL A 29 -3.77 -7.28 1.98
C VAL A 29 -4.23 -6.62 0.69
N ASN A 30 -5.51 -6.31 0.61
CA ASN A 30 -6.08 -5.63 -0.55
C ASN A 30 -5.61 -4.17 -0.61
N VAL A 31 -4.96 -3.78 -1.72
CA VAL A 31 -4.68 -2.38 -2.03
C VAL A 31 -5.85 -1.81 -2.82
N ARG A 32 -6.56 -0.83 -2.25
CA ARG A 32 -7.68 -0.16 -2.94
C ARG A 32 -7.17 1.01 -3.77
N THR A 33 -7.39 0.96 -5.08
CA THR A 33 -7.13 2.09 -5.99
C THR A 33 -8.17 3.20 -5.79
N GLY A 34 -7.82 4.44 -6.11
CA GLY A 34 -8.71 5.59 -5.94
C GLY A 34 -8.93 6.04 -4.49
N MET A 35 -8.10 5.57 -3.56
CA MET A 35 -8.12 5.95 -2.15
C MET A 35 -6.93 6.85 -1.79
N PRO A 36 -7.00 7.64 -0.70
CA PRO A 36 -8.18 7.85 0.15
C PRO A 36 -9.22 8.80 -0.48
N PRO A 37 -10.48 8.81 -0.02
CA PRO A 37 -11.47 9.82 -0.43
C PRO A 37 -10.97 11.23 -0.13
N ALA A 38 -11.38 12.21 -0.94
CA ALA A 38 -10.88 13.59 -0.83
C ALA A 38 -11.02 14.18 0.58
N TRP A 39 -12.14 13.93 1.27
CA TRP A 39 -12.37 14.40 2.63
C TRP A 39 -11.34 13.85 3.64
N LEU A 40 -10.91 12.59 3.46
CA LEU A 40 -9.94 11.95 4.34
C LEU A 40 -8.52 12.44 4.04
N ALA A 41 -8.19 12.60 2.76
CA ALA A 41 -6.92 13.19 2.33
C ALA A 41 -6.74 14.59 2.94
N GLU A 42 -7.78 15.41 2.90
CA GLU A 42 -7.76 16.76 3.48
C GLU A 42 -7.61 16.72 5.00
N ARG A 43 -8.34 15.84 5.67
CA ARG A 43 -8.25 15.70 7.13
C ARG A 43 -6.85 15.29 7.60
N ILE A 44 -6.21 14.36 6.89
CA ILE A 44 -4.83 13.92 7.18
C ILE A 44 -3.87 15.10 6.97
N ARG A 45 -3.97 15.81 5.83
CA ARG A 45 -3.12 16.97 5.53
C ARG A 45 -3.21 18.04 6.62
N ALA A 46 -4.43 18.36 7.06
CA ALA A 46 -4.65 19.33 8.13
C ALA A 46 -3.96 18.91 9.44
N SER A 47 -4.00 17.61 9.79
CA SER A 47 -3.41 17.11 11.05
C SER A 47 -1.87 17.18 11.10
N VAL A 48 -1.19 17.32 9.96
CA VAL A 48 0.28 17.36 9.91
C VAL A 48 0.84 18.56 10.68
N ALA A 49 0.14 19.70 10.68
CA ALA A 49 0.56 20.90 11.39
C ALA A 49 0.65 20.68 12.91
N ASP A 50 -0.16 19.76 13.44
CA ASP A 50 -0.29 19.50 14.87
C ASP A 50 0.61 18.36 15.38
N LEU A 51 1.38 17.71 14.50
CA LEU A 51 2.19 16.52 14.83
C LEU A 51 3.26 16.77 15.91
N ALA A 52 3.73 18.00 16.06
CA ALA A 52 4.71 18.35 17.07
C ALA A 52 4.11 18.44 18.48
N ALA A 53 2.78 18.45 18.60
CA ALA A 53 2.12 18.46 19.90
C ALA A 53 2.20 17.07 20.53
N TYR A 54 2.72 17.01 21.76
CA TYR A 54 2.56 15.85 22.61
C TYR A 54 1.14 15.86 23.19
N PRO A 55 0.43 14.72 23.23
CA PRO A 55 -0.94 14.65 23.72
C PRO A 55 -1.08 15.04 25.20
#